data_AF-A0A1F2QDS2-F1
#
_entry.id   AF-A0A1F2QDS2-F1
#
_cell.length_a   1.000
_cell.length_b   1.000
_cell.length_c   1.000
_cell.angle_alpha   90.00
_cell.angle_beta   90.00
_cell.angle_gamma   90.00
#
_symmetry.space_group_name_H-M   'P 1'
#
loop_
_entity.id
_entity.type
_entity.pdbx_description
1 polymer ?
#
loop_
_entity_poly.entity_id
_entity_poly.type
_entity_poly.pdbx_seq_one_letter_code
_entity_poly.pdbx_strand_id
1 'polypeptide(L)'
;MALEEASKRFEVVKLDEAEHLVFGWASVSVRDGDELLTDLQGDRIEPEQLEKAAYDFVEHSREANEMHQGTPVGQLVESFALTLEKLDVMGLLRKSAPKVAYWVGFRVSPAVFAKVKAGQLPMFSIEGTAERVAA
;
A
#
# COMPACT_ATOMS: atom_id res chain seq x y z
N MET A 1 -4.22 26.89 17.63
CA MET A 1 -3.97 26.95 16.16
C MET A 1 -2.48 26.84 15.93
N ALA A 2 -1.93 26.00 15.07
CA ALA A 2 -2.41 24.86 14.32
C ALA A 2 -1.10 24.18 13.91
N LEU A 3 -0.63 23.20 14.70
CA LEU A 3 0.35 22.25 14.20
C LEU A 3 -0.47 21.20 13.48
N GLU A 4 -0.82 21.54 12.25
CA GLU A 4 -1.23 20.59 11.24
C GLU A 4 0.02 19.75 10.91
N GLU A 5 0.40 18.86 11.84
CA GLU A 5 1.14 17.68 11.46
C GLU A 5 0.25 17.00 10.43
N ALA A 6 0.60 17.17 9.17
CA ALA A 6 -0.04 16.48 8.09
C ALA A 6 0.06 14.99 8.41
N SER A 7 -1.01 14.44 8.99
CA SER A 7 -1.37 13.04 8.90
C SER A 7 -1.43 12.78 7.41
N LYS A 8 -0.27 12.44 6.83
CA LYS A 8 -0.11 12.21 5.40
C LYS A 8 -0.65 10.82 5.13
N ARG A 9 -1.97 10.80 5.04
CA ARG A 9 -2.87 9.70 4.70
C ARG A 9 -2.31 8.87 3.53
N PHE A 10 -2.37 7.55 3.64
CA PHE A 10 -2.04 6.63 2.56
C PHE A 10 -3.28 6.43 1.69
N GLU A 11 -3.26 7.04 0.51
CA GLU A 11 -4.43 7.22 -0.35
C GLU A 11 -4.31 6.38 -1.63
N VAL A 12 -5.46 6.06 -2.25
CA VAL A 12 -5.50 5.73 -3.67
C VAL A 12 -4.92 6.91 -4.44
N VAL A 13 -3.84 6.68 -5.20
CA VAL A 13 -3.04 7.75 -5.82
C VAL A 13 -3.38 7.93 -7.30
N LYS A 14 -3.84 6.88 -7.99
CA LYS A 14 -4.12 6.93 -9.44
C LYS A 14 -5.23 5.96 -9.84
N LEU A 15 -6.03 6.40 -10.80
CA LEU A 15 -7.07 5.61 -11.46
C LEU A 15 -6.82 5.60 -12.97
N ASP A 16 -7.03 4.43 -13.60
CA ASP A 16 -7.19 4.30 -15.04
C ASP A 16 -8.63 3.86 -15.34
N GLU A 17 -9.42 4.77 -15.89
CA GLU A 17 -10.85 4.51 -16.12
C GLU A 17 -11.10 3.56 -17.30
N ALA A 18 -10.22 3.53 -18.30
CA ALA A 18 -10.42 2.69 -19.48
C ALA A 18 -10.23 1.21 -19.14
N GLU A 19 -9.27 0.92 -18.27
CA GLU A 19 -8.87 -0.44 -17.89
C GLU A 19 -9.37 -0.85 -16.48
N HIS A 20 -10.12 0.02 -15.79
CA HIS A 20 -10.55 -0.13 -14.39
C HIS A 20 -9.39 -0.47 -13.44
N LEU A 21 -8.27 0.25 -13.58
CA LEU A 21 -7.10 0.07 -12.73
C LEU A 21 -7.09 1.06 -11.57
N VAL A 22 -6.75 0.58 -10.38
CA VAL A 22 -6.61 1.38 -9.16
C VAL A 22 -5.22 1.18 -8.61
N PHE A 23 -4.50 2.27 -8.34
CA PHE A 23 -3.13 2.24 -7.84
C PHE A 23 -2.95 3.09 -6.59
N GLY A 24 -2.01 2.71 -5.75
CA GLY A 24 -1.62 3.50 -4.60
C GLY A 24 -0.67 2.79 -3.65
N TRP A 25 -0.46 3.44 -2.50
CA TRP A 25 0.35 2.90 -1.42
C TRP A 25 -0.48 1.89 -0.63
N ALA A 26 -0.02 0.64 -0.62
CA ALA A 26 -0.56 -0.39 0.25
C ALA A 26 0.00 -0.23 1.68
N SER A 27 1.28 0.16 1.81
CA SER A 27 1.89 0.52 3.08
C SER A 27 3.14 1.38 2.86
N VAL A 28 3.53 2.16 3.86
CA VAL A 28 4.82 2.86 3.91
C VAL A 28 5.38 2.68 5.31
N SER A 29 6.47 1.93 5.42
CA SER A 29 7.12 1.65 6.71
C SER A 29 8.00 2.82 7.14
N VAL A 30 8.77 3.41 6.21
CA VAL A 30 9.70 4.51 6.52
C VAL A 30 9.69 5.56 5.41
N ARG A 31 9.46 6.83 5.77
CA ARG A 31 9.33 7.94 4.80
C ARG A 31 10.54 8.88 4.81
N ASP A 32 10.73 9.63 5.90
CA ASP A 32 11.84 10.59 6.11
C ASP A 32 12.35 10.47 7.55
N GLY A 33 13.67 10.37 7.75
CA GLY A 33 14.25 9.95 9.03
C GLY A 33 14.02 8.45 9.27
N ASP A 34 14.86 7.78 10.04
CA ASP A 34 14.75 6.33 10.29
C ASP A 34 13.57 5.96 11.22
N GLU A 35 12.48 6.73 11.16
CA GLU A 35 11.30 6.54 11.99
C GLU A 35 10.29 5.62 11.31
N LEU A 36 9.89 4.57 12.04
CA LEU A 36 8.79 3.68 11.71
C LEU A 36 7.46 4.43 11.72
N LEU A 37 6.77 4.42 10.59
CA LEU A 37 5.45 5.00 10.47
C LEU A 37 4.37 4.02 10.94
N THR A 38 3.37 4.57 11.59
CA THR A 38 2.11 3.86 11.87
C THR A 38 1.17 4.06 10.68
N ASP A 39 0.60 2.97 10.17
CA ASP A 39 -0.36 3.00 9.08
C ASP A 39 -1.77 3.46 9.54
N LEU A 40 -2.72 3.49 8.59
CA LEU A 40 -4.11 3.91 8.86
C LEU A 40 -4.89 2.93 9.75
N GLN A 41 -4.39 1.71 9.93
CA GLN A 41 -4.97 0.67 10.80
C GLN A 41 -4.34 0.68 12.20
N GLY A 42 -3.36 1.56 12.44
CA GLY A 42 -2.66 1.66 13.72
C GLY A 42 -1.48 0.69 13.84
N ASP A 43 -1.09 0.03 12.76
CA ASP A 43 -0.04 -0.97 12.76
C ASP A 43 1.30 -0.34 12.31
N ARG A 44 2.39 -0.82 12.90
CA ARG A 44 3.76 -0.50 12.49
C ARG A 44 4.36 -1.78 11.93
N ILE A 45 4.82 -1.72 10.68
CA ILE A 45 5.43 -2.86 10.02
C ILE A 45 6.91 -2.57 9.87
N GLU A 46 7.75 -3.44 10.41
CA GLU A 46 9.19 -3.33 10.24
C GLU A 46 9.56 -3.42 8.75
N PRO A 47 10.56 -2.65 8.28
CA PRO A 47 11.02 -2.66 6.90
C PRO A 47 11.15 -4.04 6.25
N GLU A 48 11.85 -4.97 6.91
CA GLU A 48 12.10 -6.31 6.37
C GLU A 48 10.82 -7.14 6.30
N GLN A 49 9.89 -6.92 7.24
CA GLN A 49 8.59 -7.60 7.25
C GLN A 49 7.70 -7.10 6.11
N LEU A 50 7.72 -5.80 5.81
CA LEU A 50 6.91 -5.25 4.73
C LEU A 50 7.32 -5.80 3.36
N GLU A 51 8.63 -5.89 3.11
CA GLU A 51 9.13 -6.45 1.85
C GLU A 51 8.76 -7.93 1.71
N LYS A 52 8.95 -8.72 2.76
CA LYS A 52 8.55 -10.13 2.77
C LYS A 52 7.04 -10.29 2.55
N ALA A 53 6.22 -9.51 3.24
CA ALA A 53 4.76 -9.56 3.10
C ALA A 53 4.32 -9.22 1.66
N ALA A 54 4.98 -8.26 1.01
CA ALA A 54 4.72 -7.95 -0.38
C ALA A 54 5.00 -9.14 -1.31
N TYR A 55 6.10 -9.88 -1.07
CA TYR A 55 6.43 -11.08 -1.84
C TYR A 55 5.46 -12.23 -1.57
N ASP A 56 5.18 -12.53 -0.30
CA ASP A 56 4.24 -13.58 0.08
C ASP A 56 2.86 -13.33 -0.54
N PHE A 57 2.42 -12.07 -0.58
CA PHE A 57 1.16 -11.68 -1.23
C PHE A 57 1.18 -11.95 -2.75
N VAL A 58 2.29 -11.65 -3.43
CA VAL A 58 2.47 -11.94 -4.86
C VAL A 58 2.56 -13.45 -5.12
N GLU A 59 3.19 -14.21 -4.23
CA GLU A 59 3.35 -15.65 -4.41
C GLU A 59 2.03 -16.40 -4.19
N HIS A 60 1.22 -15.97 -3.22
CA HIS A 60 0.14 -16.81 -2.69
C HIS A 60 -1.28 -16.25 -2.86
N SER A 61 -1.45 -14.93 -2.96
CA SER A 61 -2.79 -14.32 -3.05
C SER A 61 -3.02 -13.66 -4.40
N ARG A 62 -2.38 -12.51 -4.66
CA ARG A 62 -2.58 -11.66 -5.85
C ARG A 62 -4.03 -11.18 -6.04
N GLU A 63 -4.88 -11.33 -5.04
CA GLU A 63 -6.31 -11.02 -5.11
C GLU A 63 -6.62 -9.81 -4.21
N ALA A 64 -7.56 -8.98 -4.64
CA ALA A 64 -8.12 -7.91 -3.82
C ALA A 64 -9.52 -8.28 -3.36
N ASN A 65 -9.82 -8.02 -2.09
CA ASN A 65 -11.05 -8.41 -1.42
C ASN A 65 -11.67 -7.14 -0.81
N GLU A 66 -12.99 -7.01 -0.77
CA GLU A 66 -13.60 -5.94 0.03
C GLU A 66 -13.51 -6.32 1.51
N MET A 67 -12.72 -5.56 2.30
CA MET A 67 -12.61 -5.73 3.76
C MET A 67 -12.16 -7.13 4.23
N HIS A 68 -11.32 -7.82 3.43
CA HIS A 68 -10.86 -9.20 3.73
C HIS A 68 -12.02 -10.22 3.82
N GLN A 69 -13.14 -9.94 3.15
CA GLN A 69 -14.30 -10.84 3.12
C GLN A 69 -14.80 -11.06 1.70
N GLY A 70 -15.31 -12.27 1.46
CA GLY A 70 -16.05 -12.61 0.25
C GLY A 70 -15.18 -13.01 -0.95
N THR A 71 -15.78 -12.96 -2.13
CA THR A 71 -15.15 -13.33 -3.40
C THR A 71 -14.16 -12.24 -3.83
N PRO A 72 -12.99 -12.60 -4.37
CA PRO A 72 -12.04 -11.66 -4.95
C PRO A 72 -12.73 -10.70 -5.92
N VAL A 73 -12.52 -9.40 -5.70
CA VAL A 73 -13.10 -8.31 -6.49
C VAL A 73 -12.11 -7.62 -7.41
N GLY A 74 -10.84 -8.02 -7.35
CA GLY A 74 -9.80 -7.54 -8.24
C GLY A 74 -8.58 -8.46 -8.28
N GLN A 75 -7.78 -8.27 -9.32
CA GLN A 75 -6.55 -9.00 -9.57
C GLN A 75 -5.37 -8.04 -9.56
N LEU A 76 -4.30 -8.42 -8.88
CA LEU A 76 -3.04 -7.69 -8.86
C LEU A 76 -2.46 -7.60 -10.29
N VAL A 77 -2.13 -6.38 -10.72
CA VAL A 77 -1.45 -6.11 -12.00
C VAL A 77 -0.08 -5.47 -11.80
N GLU A 78 0.17 -4.87 -10.64
CA GLU A 78 1.45 -4.25 -10.29
C GLU A 78 1.75 -4.43 -8.81
N SER A 79 2.97 -4.84 -8.50
CA SER A 79 3.48 -4.95 -7.13
C SER A 79 4.91 -4.46 -7.10
N PHE A 80 5.16 -3.43 -6.31
CA PHE A 80 6.46 -2.82 -6.20
C PHE A 80 6.78 -2.57 -4.72
N ALA A 81 7.59 -3.46 -4.15
CA ALA A 81 8.19 -3.30 -2.83
C ALA A 81 9.45 -2.42 -2.96
N LEU A 82 9.38 -1.18 -2.47
CA LEU A 82 10.47 -0.22 -2.46
C LEU A 82 11.36 -0.46 -1.26
N THR A 83 12.66 -0.51 -1.51
CA THR A 83 13.71 -0.40 -0.49
C THR A 83 14.75 0.61 -0.97
N LEU A 84 15.53 1.17 -0.03
CA LEU A 84 16.62 2.08 -0.38
C LEU A 84 17.61 1.46 -1.36
N GLU A 85 17.97 0.19 -1.15
CA GLU A 85 18.87 -0.54 -2.02
C GLU A 85 18.34 -0.63 -3.46
N LYS A 86 17.06 -1.00 -3.62
CA LYS A 86 16.41 -1.05 -4.94
C LYS A 86 16.40 0.32 -5.61
N LEU A 87 16.04 1.37 -4.86
CA LEU A 87 16.00 2.73 -5.39
C LEU A 87 17.38 3.23 -5.83
N ASP A 88 18.43 2.91 -5.09
CA ASP A 88 19.81 3.29 -5.42
C ASP A 88 20.26 2.59 -6.72
N VAL A 89 20.11 1.26 -6.78
CA VAL A 89 20.48 0.46 -7.96
C VAL A 89 19.67 0.86 -9.21
N MET A 90 18.40 1.23 -9.05
CA MET A 90 17.55 1.70 -10.15
C MET A 90 17.83 3.15 -10.57
N GLY A 91 18.65 3.90 -9.82
CA GLY A 91 18.88 5.33 -10.06
C GLY A 91 17.66 6.20 -9.76
N LEU A 92 16.76 5.73 -8.89
CA LEU A 92 15.51 6.41 -8.50
C LEU A 92 15.59 7.02 -7.09
N LEU A 93 16.73 6.87 -6.40
CA LEU A 93 16.93 7.40 -5.07
C LEU A 93 16.87 8.94 -5.08
N ARG A 94 15.93 9.48 -4.32
CA ARG A 94 15.70 10.93 -4.17
C ARG A 94 15.29 11.22 -2.74
N LYS A 95 15.62 12.42 -2.25
CA LYS A 95 15.33 12.83 -0.87
C LYS A 95 13.86 12.68 -0.46
N SER A 96 12.93 12.77 -1.40
CA SER A 96 11.49 12.68 -1.14
C SER A 96 10.91 11.29 -1.39
N ALA A 97 11.73 10.29 -1.72
CA ALA A 97 11.24 8.92 -1.89
C ALA A 97 11.13 8.28 -0.50
N PRO A 98 10.06 7.51 -0.23
CA PRO A 98 10.03 6.70 0.98
C PRO A 98 11.20 5.72 0.96
N LYS A 99 11.82 5.51 2.13
CA LYS A 99 12.92 4.56 2.28
C LYS A 99 12.43 3.13 2.09
N VAL A 100 11.26 2.81 2.65
CA VAL A 100 10.63 1.49 2.55
C VAL A 100 9.13 1.65 2.43
N ALA A 101 8.58 1.15 1.33
CA ALA A 101 7.15 1.27 1.01
C ALA A 101 6.69 0.15 0.08
N TYR A 102 5.39 -0.05 0.02
CA TYR A 102 4.77 -1.00 -0.88
C TYR A 102 3.71 -0.31 -1.74
N TRP A 103 3.94 -0.31 -3.04
CA TRP A 103 3.04 0.19 -4.06
C TRP A 103 2.36 -0.97 -4.78
N VAL A 104 1.05 -0.83 -5.02
CA VAL A 104 0.24 -1.85 -5.70
C VAL A 104 -0.66 -1.24 -6.76
N GLY A 105 -0.99 -2.06 -7.76
CA GLY A 105 -2.01 -1.79 -8.75
C GLY A 105 -2.94 -2.99 -8.90
N PHE A 106 -4.24 -2.74 -8.91
CA PHE A 106 -5.26 -3.77 -9.11
C PHE A 106 -6.17 -3.43 -10.28
N ARG A 107 -6.51 -4.46 -11.05
CA ARG A 107 -7.64 -4.44 -11.96
C ARG A 107 -8.88 -4.91 -11.21
N VAL A 108 -9.91 -4.08 -11.13
CA VAL A 108 -11.12 -4.37 -10.35
C VAL A 108 -12.36 -4.46 -11.24
N SER A 109 -13.43 -5.05 -10.73
CA SER A 109 -14.72 -5.03 -11.42
C SER A 109 -15.26 -3.59 -11.60
N PRO A 110 -16.08 -3.31 -12.62
CA PRO A 110 -16.68 -1.99 -12.80
C PRO A 110 -17.47 -1.48 -11.57
N ALA A 111 -18.11 -2.40 -10.83
CA ALA A 111 -18.85 -2.08 -9.63
C ALA A 111 -17.94 -1.58 -8.50
N VAL A 112 -16.80 -2.24 -8.29
CA VAL A 112 -15.80 -1.79 -7.31
C VAL A 112 -15.14 -0.50 -7.76
N PHE A 113 -14.82 -0.38 -9.05
CA PHE A 113 -14.25 0.85 -9.59
C PHE A 113 -15.16 2.07 -9.33
N ALA A 114 -16.48 1.91 -9.49
CA ALA A 114 -17.45 2.96 -9.19
C ALA A 114 -17.45 3.35 -7.69
N LYS A 115 -17.32 2.37 -6.77
CA LYS A 115 -17.19 2.64 -5.32
C LYS A 115 -15.93 3.42 -4.99
N VAL A 116 -14.80 3.06 -5.61
CA VAL A 116 -13.52 3.79 -5.47
C VAL A 116 -13.67 5.22 -5.96
N LYS A 117 -14.26 5.44 -7.15
CA LYS A 117 -14.55 6.79 -7.67
C LYS A 117 -15.48 7.60 -6.77
N ALA A 118 -16.41 6.94 -6.10
CA ALA A 118 -17.31 7.57 -5.15
C ALA A 118 -16.66 7.84 -3.77
N GLY A 119 -15.37 7.50 -3.59
CA GLY A 119 -14.64 7.69 -2.34
C GLY A 119 -15.03 6.71 -1.22
N GLN A 120 -15.79 5.66 -1.54
CA GLN A 120 -16.25 4.66 -0.56
C GLN A 120 -15.17 3.66 -0.18
N LEU A 121 -14.11 3.56 -0.99
CA LEU A 121 -12.93 2.71 -0.77
C LEU A 121 -11.67 3.58 -0.93
N PRO A 122 -11.31 4.40 0.08
CA PRO A 122 -10.27 5.43 -0.06
C PRO A 122 -8.84 4.90 0.07
N MET A 123 -8.67 3.66 0.53
CA MET A 123 -7.37 3.08 0.87
C MET A 123 -7.30 1.60 0.49
N PHE A 124 -6.08 1.12 0.27
CA PHE A 124 -5.78 -0.30 0.21
C PHE A 124 -5.57 -0.85 1.63
N SER A 125 -5.88 -2.14 1.83
CA SER A 125 -5.52 -2.89 3.04
C SER A 125 -4.82 -4.17 2.59
N ILE A 126 -3.66 -4.47 3.18
CA ILE A 126 -2.90 -5.69 2.87
C ILE A 126 -3.41 -6.80 3.78
N GLU A 127 -3.81 -7.92 3.18
CA GLU A 127 -4.19 -9.12 3.92
C GLU A 127 -2.93 -9.83 4.44
N GLY A 128 -2.89 -10.13 5.74
CA GLY A 128 -1.75 -10.76 6.39
C GLY A 128 -2.00 -10.92 7.89
N THR A 129 -1.36 -11.91 8.52
CA THR A 129 -1.41 -12.07 9.98
C THR A 129 -0.16 -11.41 10.59
N ALA A 130 -0.35 -10.35 11.39
CA ALA A 130 0.71 -9.72 12.15
C ALA A 130 0.55 -10.02 13.65
N GLU A 131 1.62 -10.40 14.32
CA GLU A 131 1.65 -10.50 15.78
C GLU A 131 1.94 -9.11 16.38
N ARG A 132 1.05 -8.63 17.24
CA ARG A 132 1.29 -7.40 18.02
C ARG A 132 2.27 -7.70 19.15
N VAL A 133 3.48 -7.16 19.07
CA VAL A 133 4.42 -7.17 20.19
C VAL A 133 4.10 -5.97 21.09
N ALA A 134 3.80 -6.22 22.36
CA ALA A 134 3.59 -5.14 23.34
C ALA A 134 4.89 -4.35 23.52
N ALA A 135 4.76 -3.01 23.61
CA ALA A 135 5.87 -2.08 23.82
C ALA A 135 6.57 -2.27 25.18
#